data_AF-A0A8K0G9M1-F1
#
_entry.id   AF-A0A8K0G9M1-F1
#
_cell.length_a   1.000
_cell.length_b   1.000
_cell.length_c   1.000
_cell.angle_alpha   90.00
_cell.angle_beta   90.00
_cell.angle_gamma   90.00
#
_symmetry.space_group_name_H-M   'P 1'
#
loop_
_entity.id
_entity.type
_entity.pdbx_description
1 polymer ?
#
loop_
_entity_poly.entity_id
_entity_poly.type
_entity_poly.pdbx_seq_one_letter_code
_entity_poly.pdbx_strand_id
1 'polypeptide(L)'
;GRRHVNTVPVKLIRPSNSLRKELEDTHFCAGQIKHIRDLAELLGPQAVNVFSVDDKARVPLGLPAAQKQAPILMRYERQILMPDHDYPIAKGLKLIPSVIGVLYFKDWKVSYSGPTCISIRGGAIDSSTAETHRQDLIKYLHHDKMRDYFWSNNRIKPVLVVFSDGGPDEAPRNEKVLQAAVKSFKMLDLDAMFVCTNAPHQSARNPVERRMAPLSRDLCGLIIPHNVCGTHLDAQGQTIDKVLEKKNFEAAGRILAEVWDRTVIDGFEVISQYVPPASTATSKSTEANYVL
;
A
#
# COMPACT_ATOMS: atom_id res chain seq x y z
N GLY A 1 -50.73 11.61 -22.63
CA GLY A 1 -50.30 11.19 -21.30
C GLY A 1 -48.79 11.07 -21.26
N ARG A 2 -48.10 11.93 -20.51
CA ARG A 2 -46.64 11.86 -20.34
C ARG A 2 -46.34 10.84 -19.26
N ARG A 3 -45.69 9.72 -19.60
CA ARG A 3 -45.10 8.79 -18.63
C ARG A 3 -43.84 9.44 -18.06
N HIS A 4 -43.93 9.95 -16.84
CA HIS A 4 -42.76 10.26 -16.02
C HIS A 4 -42.10 8.93 -15.63
N VAL A 5 -41.04 8.54 -16.33
CA VAL A 5 -40.13 7.50 -15.84
C VAL A 5 -39.07 8.21 -15.02
N ASN A 6 -39.28 8.29 -13.70
CA ASN A 6 -38.20 8.62 -12.77
C ASN A 6 -37.24 7.42 -12.74
N THR A 7 -36.20 7.45 -13.55
CA THR A 7 -35.08 6.51 -13.41
C THR A 7 -34.26 6.92 -12.19
N VAL A 8 -34.47 6.22 -11.08
CA VAL A 8 -33.57 6.29 -9.93
C VAL A 8 -32.27 5.59 -10.34
N PRO A 9 -31.09 6.21 -10.20
CA PRO A 9 -29.82 5.52 -10.45
C PRO A 9 -29.62 4.47 -9.37
N VAL A 10 -30.06 3.23 -9.63
CA VAL A 10 -29.72 2.09 -8.80
C VAL A 10 -28.28 1.71 -9.12
N LYS A 11 -27.37 1.90 -8.16
CA LYS A 11 -26.03 1.30 -8.24
C LYS A 11 -26.21 -0.21 -8.25
N LEU A 12 -25.94 -0.84 -9.38
CA LEU A 12 -25.81 -2.30 -9.45
C LEU A 12 -24.65 -2.70 -8.52
N ILE A 13 -25.00 -3.27 -7.37
CA ILE A 13 -24.04 -3.95 -6.50
C ILE A 13 -23.48 -5.11 -7.32
N ARG A 14 -22.16 -5.11 -7.53
CA ARG A 14 -21.48 -6.24 -8.15
C ARG A 14 -21.79 -7.49 -7.33
N PRO A 15 -22.14 -8.62 -7.95
CA PRO A 15 -22.18 -9.89 -7.23
C PRO A 15 -20.77 -10.15 -6.70
N SER A 16 -20.62 -10.16 -5.37
CA SER A 16 -19.39 -10.55 -4.71
C SER A 16 -19.27 -12.07 -4.84
N ASN A 17 -18.67 -12.56 -5.94
CA ASN A 17 -18.40 -13.98 -6.14
C ASN A 17 -17.36 -14.57 -5.18
N SER A 18 -16.88 -13.81 -4.19
CA SER A 18 -16.11 -14.34 -3.07
C SER A 18 -17.08 -14.91 -2.05
N LEU A 19 -17.39 -16.21 -2.12
CA LEU A 19 -17.86 -16.98 -0.98
C LEU A 19 -16.84 -16.76 0.14
N ARG A 20 -17.18 -15.90 1.10
CA ARG A 20 -16.35 -15.68 2.29
C ARG A 20 -16.39 -17.00 3.06
N LYS A 21 -15.25 -17.69 3.13
CA LYS A 21 -15.12 -18.85 4.03
C LYS A 21 -15.13 -18.29 5.44
N GLU A 22 -16.24 -18.47 6.15
CA GLU A 22 -16.32 -18.15 7.57
C GLU A 22 -15.58 -19.24 8.35
N LEU A 23 -14.48 -18.86 9.00
CA LEU A 23 -13.83 -19.68 10.01
C LEU A 23 -14.54 -19.46 11.35
N GLU A 24 -14.58 -20.49 12.19
CA GLU A 24 -15.25 -20.45 13.51
C GLU A 24 -14.73 -19.29 14.39
N ASP A 25 -13.43 -19.02 14.35
CA ASP A 25 -12.77 -17.95 15.14
C ASP A 25 -12.88 -16.53 14.54
N THR A 26 -13.55 -16.39 13.40
CA THR A 26 -13.75 -15.11 12.68
C THR A 26 -14.29 -14.02 13.59
N HIS A 27 -15.24 -14.37 14.46
CA HIS A 27 -15.87 -13.45 15.39
C HIS A 27 -14.92 -13.01 16.50
N PHE A 28 -14.12 -13.94 17.04
CA PHE A 28 -13.18 -13.67 18.11
C PHE A 28 -12.06 -12.72 17.67
N CYS A 29 -11.44 -12.99 16.51
CA CYS A 29 -10.41 -12.10 15.95
C CYS A 29 -10.96 -10.70 15.66
N ALA A 30 -12.19 -10.61 15.12
CA ALA A 30 -12.83 -9.33 14.87
C ALA A 30 -13.11 -8.55 16.18
N GLY A 31 -13.50 -9.26 17.24
CA GLY A 31 -13.67 -8.70 18.57
C GLY A 31 -12.37 -8.13 19.12
N GLN A 32 -11.26 -8.86 19.02
CA GLN A 32 -9.95 -8.37 19.47
C GLN A 32 -9.51 -7.10 18.74
N ILE A 33 -9.66 -7.04 17.42
CA ILE A 33 -9.35 -5.84 16.63
C ILE A 33 -10.20 -4.65 17.09
N LYS A 34 -11.49 -4.90 17.38
CA LYS A 34 -12.37 -3.88 17.92
C LYS A 34 -11.90 -3.39 19.30
N HIS A 35 -11.52 -4.29 20.20
CA HIS A 35 -11.00 -3.91 21.52
C HIS A 35 -9.71 -3.10 21.43
N ILE A 36 -8.81 -3.43 20.51
CA ILE A 36 -7.58 -2.66 20.29
C ILE A 36 -7.89 -1.27 19.72
N ARG A 37 -8.90 -1.17 18.85
CA ARG A 37 -9.40 0.13 18.41
C ARG A 37 -10.00 0.93 19.58
N ASP A 38 -10.84 0.30 20.41
CA ASP A 38 -11.44 0.95 21.58
C ASP A 38 -10.36 1.43 22.56
N LEU A 39 -9.28 0.66 22.74
CA LEU A 39 -8.10 1.06 23.50
C LEU A 39 -7.40 2.28 22.89
N ALA A 40 -7.26 2.32 21.56
CA ALA A 40 -6.69 3.48 20.87
C ALA A 40 -7.57 4.73 21.03
N GLU A 41 -8.90 4.59 21.02
CA GLU A 41 -9.84 5.68 21.30
C GLU A 41 -9.74 6.17 22.75
N LEU A 42 -9.56 5.26 23.71
CA LEU A 42 -9.40 5.59 25.13
C LEU A 42 -8.13 6.41 25.42
N LEU A 43 -7.00 6.01 24.83
CA LEU A 43 -5.72 6.71 25.00
C LEU A 43 -5.68 8.06 24.27
N GLY A 44 -6.48 8.19 23.21
CA GLY A 44 -6.72 9.45 22.52
C GLY A 44 -5.65 9.85 21.49
N PRO A 45 -5.95 10.91 20.70
CA PRO A 45 -5.16 11.29 19.52
C PRO A 45 -3.77 11.82 19.84
N GLN A 46 -3.50 12.25 21.07
CA GLN A 46 -2.19 12.78 21.47
C GLN A 46 -1.19 11.68 21.87
N ALA A 47 -1.67 10.47 22.19
CA ALA A 47 -0.84 9.37 22.69
C ALA A 47 -0.69 8.21 21.69
N VAL A 48 -1.64 8.04 20.76
CA VAL A 48 -1.68 6.88 19.85
C VAL A 48 -1.55 7.26 18.37
N ASN A 49 -0.74 6.48 17.65
CA ASN A 49 -0.73 6.41 16.20
C ASN A 49 -1.29 5.08 15.72
N VAL A 50 -2.24 5.12 14.78
CA VAL A 50 -2.90 3.93 14.25
C VAL A 50 -2.68 3.84 12.74
N PHE A 51 -2.10 2.72 12.31
CA PHE A 51 -1.76 2.44 10.93
C PHE A 51 -2.44 1.18 10.42
N SER A 52 -2.59 1.13 9.12
CA SER A 52 -3.06 -0.02 8.37
C SER A 52 -2.08 -0.24 7.24
N VAL A 53 -1.39 -1.37 7.21
CA VAL A 53 -0.35 -1.68 6.22
C VAL A 53 -0.83 -2.85 5.37
N ASP A 54 -0.53 -2.79 4.08
CA ASP A 54 -0.80 -3.89 3.15
C ASP A 54 0.00 -3.76 1.86
N ASP A 55 0.56 -4.86 1.38
CA ASP A 55 1.08 -4.98 0.02
C ASP A 55 -0.06 -5.21 -0.99
N LYS A 56 -0.10 -4.40 -2.04
CA LYS A 56 -1.19 -4.44 -3.02
C LYS A 56 -0.80 -5.07 -4.34
N ALA A 57 -1.82 -5.25 -5.18
CA ALA A 57 -1.70 -5.94 -6.45
C ALA A 57 -0.57 -5.34 -7.30
N ARG A 58 0.27 -6.23 -7.85
CA ARG A 58 1.43 -5.82 -8.65
C ARG A 58 0.96 -5.16 -9.94
N VAL A 59 1.53 -4.00 -10.28
CA VAL A 59 1.20 -3.23 -11.47
C VAL A 59 2.15 -3.63 -12.60
N PRO A 60 1.68 -4.25 -13.70
CA PRO A 60 2.55 -4.62 -14.81
C PRO A 60 3.02 -3.39 -15.61
N LEU A 61 4.23 -3.47 -16.16
CA LEU A 61 4.75 -2.48 -17.10
C LEU A 61 4.53 -2.95 -18.54
N GLY A 62 4.28 -2.02 -19.47
CA GLY A 62 4.01 -2.30 -20.88
C GLY A 62 2.63 -2.92 -21.16
N LEU A 63 1.85 -3.22 -20.11
CA LEU A 63 0.49 -3.74 -20.19
C LEU A 63 -0.47 -2.80 -19.45
N PRO A 64 -1.78 -2.89 -19.72
CA PRO A 64 -2.77 -2.16 -18.94
C PRO A 64 -2.65 -2.48 -17.44
N ALA A 65 -2.49 -1.45 -16.61
CA ALA A 65 -2.27 -1.57 -15.17
C ALA A 65 -3.45 -2.23 -14.43
N ALA A 66 -4.67 -2.03 -14.92
CA ALA A 66 -5.88 -2.68 -14.43
C ALA A 66 -6.60 -3.41 -15.58
N GLN A 67 -6.73 -4.73 -15.47
CA GLN A 67 -7.38 -5.58 -16.48
C GLN A 67 -8.91 -5.44 -16.52
N LYS A 68 -9.53 -4.89 -15.45
CA LYS A 68 -10.98 -4.67 -15.40
C LYS A 68 -11.28 -3.22 -15.73
N GLN A 69 -11.90 -3.01 -16.88
CA GLN A 69 -12.52 -1.72 -17.23
C GLN A 69 -13.47 -1.30 -16.11
N ALA A 70 -13.21 -0.15 -15.49
CA ALA A 70 -14.23 0.54 -14.73
C ALA A 70 -15.34 0.96 -15.72
N PRO A 71 -16.63 0.90 -15.34
CA PRO A 71 -17.70 1.45 -16.16
C PRO A 71 -17.58 2.98 -16.20
N ILE A 72 -16.65 3.47 -17.01
CA ILE A 72 -16.56 4.86 -17.41
C ILE A 72 -17.53 4.98 -18.59
N LEU A 73 -18.40 5.98 -18.55
CA LEU A 73 -19.23 6.35 -19.69
C LEU A 73 -18.30 6.82 -20.81
N MET A 74 -17.80 5.88 -21.63
CA MET A 74 -16.91 6.22 -22.73
C MET A 74 -17.68 6.99 -23.80
N ARG A 75 -17.16 8.16 -24.16
CA ARG A 75 -17.48 8.77 -25.44
C ARG A 75 -16.96 7.81 -26.52
N TYR A 76 -17.84 7.36 -27.42
CA TYR A 76 -17.62 6.27 -28.39
C TYR A 76 -16.38 6.43 -29.29
N GLU A 77 -15.81 7.64 -29.34
CA GLU A 77 -14.69 8.03 -30.21
C GLU A 77 -13.29 7.64 -29.68
N ARG A 78 -13.14 7.17 -28.43
CA ARG A 78 -11.85 6.66 -27.91
C ARG A 78 -11.99 5.24 -27.38
N GLN A 79 -12.12 4.27 -28.29
CA GLN A 79 -11.80 2.89 -27.95
C GLN A 79 -10.28 2.78 -27.79
N ILE A 80 -9.83 2.44 -26.58
CA ILE A 80 -8.44 2.03 -26.37
C ILE A 80 -8.31 0.65 -27.02
N LEU A 81 -7.66 0.59 -28.19
CA LEU A 81 -7.28 -0.66 -28.83
C LEU A 81 -6.27 -1.36 -27.92
N MET A 82 -6.70 -2.48 -27.33
CA MET A 82 -5.77 -3.35 -26.62
C MET A 82 -4.94 -4.11 -27.67
N PRO A 83 -3.60 -4.15 -27.56
CA PRO A 83 -2.79 -4.93 -28.48
C PRO A 83 -3.17 -6.42 -28.36
N ASP A 84 -3.52 -7.06 -29.48
CA ASP A 84 -3.94 -8.48 -29.55
C ASP A 84 -2.79 -9.49 -29.36
N HIS A 85 -1.58 -9.01 -29.07
CA HIS A 85 -0.39 -9.85 -28.94
C HIS A 85 0.21 -9.74 -27.53
N ASP A 86 -0.22 -10.65 -26.66
CA ASP A 86 0.41 -11.03 -25.40
C ASP A 86 1.81 -11.63 -25.69
N TYR A 87 2.80 -10.81 -26.04
CA TYR A 87 4.18 -11.23 -25.86
C TYR A 87 4.45 -11.29 -24.35
N PRO A 88 5.01 -12.40 -23.82
CA PRO A 88 5.20 -12.63 -22.39
C PRO A 88 6.37 -11.82 -21.81
N ILE A 89 6.43 -10.52 -22.11
CA ILE A 89 7.44 -9.58 -21.64
C ILE A 89 7.31 -9.38 -20.10
N ALA A 90 6.20 -9.81 -19.50
CA ALA A 90 5.64 -9.18 -18.29
C ALA A 90 5.66 -10.00 -16.98
N LYS A 91 6.31 -11.17 -16.89
CA LYS A 91 6.32 -11.90 -15.59
C LYS A 91 7.16 -11.17 -14.53
N GLY A 92 8.31 -10.59 -14.93
CA GLY A 92 9.21 -9.85 -14.04
C GLY A 92 8.98 -8.33 -13.97
N LEU A 93 8.47 -7.72 -15.06
CA LEU A 93 8.28 -6.27 -15.16
C LEU A 93 7.02 -5.78 -14.44
N LYS A 94 7.07 -5.79 -13.11
CA LYS A 94 5.96 -5.35 -12.27
C LYS A 94 6.43 -4.44 -11.16
N LEU A 95 5.66 -3.40 -10.88
CA LEU A 95 5.81 -2.58 -9.68
C LEU A 95 5.00 -3.19 -8.53
N ILE A 96 5.56 -3.16 -7.33
CA ILE A 96 4.92 -3.62 -6.10
C ILE A 96 4.62 -2.37 -5.25
N PRO A 97 3.34 -1.97 -5.14
CA PRO A 97 2.95 -0.90 -4.25
C PRO A 97 2.71 -1.43 -2.84
N SER A 98 3.46 -0.91 -1.88
CA SER A 98 3.26 -1.10 -0.44
C SER A 98 2.48 0.10 0.10
N VAL A 99 1.29 -0.13 0.64
CA VAL A 99 0.37 0.94 1.05
C VAL A 99 0.29 1.00 2.57
N ILE A 100 0.50 2.21 3.11
CA ILE A 100 0.36 2.52 4.53
C ILE A 100 -0.77 3.54 4.66
N GLY A 101 -1.89 3.09 5.20
CA GLY A 101 -3.04 3.92 5.50
C GLY A 101 -3.03 4.41 6.94
N VAL A 102 -2.95 5.72 7.13
CA VAL A 102 -3.06 6.35 8.46
C VAL A 102 -4.52 6.50 8.85
N LEU A 103 -4.90 6.06 10.04
CA LEU A 103 -6.26 6.17 10.55
C LEU A 103 -6.35 7.43 11.43
N TYR A 104 -6.95 8.49 10.90
CA TYR A 104 -7.07 9.77 11.58
C TYR A 104 -8.15 9.73 12.67
N PHE A 105 -7.94 10.45 13.77
CA PHE A 105 -8.93 10.58 14.83
C PHE A 105 -9.93 11.69 14.50
N LYS A 106 -11.20 11.33 14.37
CA LYS A 106 -12.30 12.30 14.22
C LYS A 106 -13.20 12.22 15.44
N ASP A 107 -13.37 13.33 16.15
CA ASP A 107 -14.20 13.41 17.37
C ASP A 107 -13.83 12.33 18.40
N TRP A 108 -12.52 12.16 18.66
CA TRP A 108 -11.95 11.14 19.56
C TRP A 108 -12.17 9.68 19.14
N LYS A 109 -12.71 9.43 17.95
CA LYS A 109 -12.89 8.09 17.39
C LYS A 109 -11.90 7.82 16.26
N VAL A 110 -11.45 6.57 16.16
CA VAL A 110 -10.55 6.15 15.07
C VAL A 110 -11.36 6.07 13.79
N SER A 111 -11.14 7.02 12.88
CA SER A 111 -11.81 7.01 11.58
C SER A 111 -11.12 6.05 10.62
N TYR A 112 -11.86 5.60 9.59
CA TYR A 112 -11.28 4.80 8.50
C TYR A 112 -10.52 5.66 7.47
N SER A 113 -10.65 6.98 7.58
CA SER A 113 -10.08 7.97 6.68
C SER A 113 -8.81 8.55 7.26
N GLY A 114 -7.97 9.12 6.41
CA GLY A 114 -6.70 9.72 6.79
C GLY A 114 -5.71 9.66 5.63
N PRO A 115 -4.54 10.28 5.80
CA PRO A 115 -3.56 10.35 4.73
C PRO A 115 -3.06 8.95 4.36
N THR A 116 -2.74 8.77 3.08
CA THR A 116 -2.35 7.47 2.52
C THR A 116 -0.96 7.57 1.93
N CYS A 117 -0.06 6.75 2.42
CA CYS A 117 1.32 6.69 1.98
C CYS A 117 1.52 5.46 1.09
N ILE A 118 2.21 5.61 -0.04
CA ILE A 118 2.47 4.50 -0.97
C ILE A 118 3.94 4.46 -1.36
N SER A 119 4.62 3.39 -0.96
CA SER A 119 5.98 3.10 -1.41
C SER A 119 5.93 2.17 -2.62
N ILE A 120 6.51 2.58 -3.74
CA ILE A 120 6.50 1.83 -5.00
C ILE A 120 7.87 1.21 -5.21
N ARG A 121 7.94 -0.12 -5.35
CA ARG A 121 9.19 -0.88 -5.57
C ARG A 121 9.16 -1.64 -6.90
N GLY A 122 10.33 -1.84 -7.50
CA GLY A 122 10.48 -2.67 -8.69
C GLY A 122 10.55 -4.15 -8.33
N GLY A 123 9.53 -4.94 -8.68
CA GLY A 123 9.39 -6.32 -8.19
C GLY A 123 10.43 -7.32 -8.69
N ALA A 124 11.17 -7.00 -9.77
CA ALA A 124 12.32 -7.80 -10.23
C ALA A 124 13.62 -7.46 -9.48
N ILE A 125 13.70 -6.27 -8.86
CA ILE A 125 14.93 -5.71 -8.32
C ILE A 125 14.91 -5.71 -6.79
N ASP A 126 13.75 -5.48 -6.19
CA ASP A 126 13.55 -5.38 -4.75
C ASP A 126 12.23 -6.07 -4.35
N SER A 127 12.30 -6.96 -3.36
CA SER A 127 11.13 -7.64 -2.83
C SER A 127 10.64 -6.96 -1.57
N SER A 128 9.33 -6.88 -1.41
CA SER A 128 8.73 -6.46 -0.13
C SER A 128 9.04 -7.50 0.95
N THR A 129 9.59 -7.05 2.07
CA THR A 129 9.93 -7.85 3.25
C THR A 129 9.49 -7.11 4.51
N ALA A 130 9.42 -7.80 5.65
CA ALA A 130 9.10 -7.17 6.94
C ALA A 130 10.02 -5.97 7.26
N GLU A 131 11.29 -6.02 6.85
CA GLU A 131 12.26 -4.95 7.08
C GLU A 131 12.05 -3.76 6.13
N THR A 132 11.61 -3.97 4.88
CA THR A 132 11.29 -2.85 3.98
C THR A 132 10.03 -2.13 4.44
N HIS A 133 9.01 -2.87 4.89
CA HIS A 133 7.81 -2.30 5.51
C HIS A 133 8.15 -1.43 6.73
N ARG A 134 9.09 -1.89 7.56
CA ARG A 134 9.63 -1.14 8.70
C ARG A 134 10.25 0.19 8.27
N GLN A 135 11.14 0.15 7.28
CA GLN A 135 11.84 1.32 6.78
C GLN A 135 10.87 2.33 6.17
N ASP A 136 9.87 1.85 5.42
CA ASP A 136 8.82 2.69 4.85
C ASP A 136 8.02 3.38 5.96
N LEU A 137 7.58 2.65 6.98
CA LEU A 137 6.85 3.22 8.11
C LEU A 137 7.64 4.33 8.80
N ILE A 138 8.92 4.09 9.10
CA ILE A 138 9.80 5.08 9.74
C ILE A 138 9.96 6.32 8.86
N LYS A 139 10.17 6.12 7.56
CA LYS A 139 10.30 7.23 6.61
C LYS A 139 9.06 8.11 6.59
N TYR A 140 7.86 7.53 6.63
CA TYR A 140 6.62 8.31 6.69
C TYR A 140 6.38 8.95 8.06
N LEU A 141 6.81 8.34 9.17
CA LEU A 141 6.74 8.94 10.51
C LEU A 141 7.57 10.22 10.62
N HIS A 142 8.68 10.31 9.89
CA HIS A 142 9.55 11.49 9.83
C HIS A 142 9.25 12.42 8.65
N HIS A 143 8.20 12.14 7.85
CA HIS A 143 7.87 12.97 6.70
C HIS A 143 7.19 14.28 7.13
N ASP A 144 7.64 15.42 6.61
CA ASP A 144 7.17 16.75 7.05
C ASP A 144 5.66 16.93 6.94
N LYS A 145 5.06 16.54 5.80
CA LYS A 145 3.60 16.57 5.58
C LYS A 145 2.80 15.72 6.57
N MET A 146 3.47 14.79 7.26
CA MET A 146 2.85 13.85 8.18
C MET A 146 3.09 14.19 9.66
N ARG A 147 3.93 15.19 9.93
CA ARG A 147 4.35 15.54 11.29
C ARG A 147 3.16 15.82 12.20
N ASP A 148 2.20 16.60 11.73
CA ASP A 148 1.00 16.97 12.49
C ASP A 148 0.13 15.76 12.89
N TYR A 149 0.22 14.66 12.15
CA TYR A 149 -0.54 13.45 12.44
C TYR A 149 0.15 12.56 13.46
N PHE A 150 1.48 12.53 13.49
CA PHE A 150 2.26 11.53 14.22
C PHE A 150 3.02 12.05 15.43
N TRP A 151 3.21 13.37 15.51
CA TRP A 151 3.97 14.01 16.56
C TRP A 151 3.03 14.70 17.55
N SER A 152 3.39 14.62 18.83
CA SER A 152 2.75 15.33 19.92
C SER A 152 3.85 15.85 20.82
N ASN A 153 3.79 17.13 21.21
CA ASN A 153 4.78 17.76 22.08
C ASN A 153 6.25 17.55 21.64
N ASN A 154 6.53 17.69 20.33
CA ASN A 154 7.86 17.47 19.74
C ASN A 154 8.45 16.06 19.91
N ARG A 155 7.63 15.05 20.21
CA ARG A 155 7.99 13.64 20.20
C ARG A 155 7.02 12.86 19.32
N ILE A 156 7.46 11.74 18.76
CA ILE A 156 6.55 10.77 18.15
C ILE A 156 5.64 10.22 19.25
N LYS A 157 4.35 10.06 18.96
CA LYS A 157 3.41 9.58 19.97
C LYS A 157 3.85 8.21 20.52
N PRO A 158 3.74 7.99 21.84
CA PRO A 158 4.35 6.86 22.52
C PRO A 158 3.72 5.50 22.19
N VAL A 159 2.48 5.46 21.70
CA VAL A 159 1.79 4.20 21.39
C VAL A 159 1.58 4.04 19.91
N LEU A 160 1.98 2.89 19.37
CA LEU A 160 1.85 2.53 17.97
C LEU A 160 0.95 1.31 17.79
N VAL A 161 -0.09 1.42 16.96
CA VAL A 161 -0.98 0.32 16.58
C VAL A 161 -0.87 0.10 15.08
N VAL A 162 -0.57 -1.12 14.65
CA VAL A 162 -0.42 -1.51 13.25
C VAL A 162 -1.39 -2.64 12.93
N PHE A 163 -2.30 -2.40 12.00
CA PHE A 163 -3.17 -3.42 11.42
C PHE A 163 -2.60 -3.92 10.10
N SER A 164 -2.58 -5.25 9.90
CA SER A 164 -2.12 -5.91 8.68
C SER A 164 -3.08 -7.03 8.26
N ASP A 165 -3.00 -7.48 7.00
CA ASP A 165 -3.73 -8.66 6.52
C ASP A 165 -3.08 -10.00 6.89
N GLY A 166 -1.87 -9.99 7.47
CA GLY A 166 -1.20 -11.19 7.94
C GLY A 166 -0.62 -12.04 6.81
N GLY A 167 -0.15 -11.40 5.73
CA GLY A 167 0.69 -12.04 4.73
C GLY A 167 1.98 -12.64 5.34
N PRO A 168 2.74 -13.46 4.60
CA PRO A 168 3.94 -14.12 5.12
C PRO A 168 4.94 -13.17 5.78
N ASP A 169 5.08 -11.97 5.22
CA ASP A 169 6.00 -10.92 5.68
C ASP A 169 5.35 -9.89 6.61
N GLU A 170 4.09 -10.07 6.97
CA GLU A 170 3.35 -9.16 7.85
C GLU A 170 2.70 -9.87 9.06
N ALA A 171 2.73 -11.21 9.05
CA ALA A 171 2.19 -12.01 10.14
C ALA A 171 3.00 -11.80 11.44
N PRO A 172 2.36 -11.41 12.57
CA PRO A 172 3.05 -11.08 13.83
C PRO A 172 3.69 -12.31 14.47
N ARG A 173 3.32 -13.51 14.03
CA ARG A 173 3.95 -14.77 14.48
C ARG A 173 5.31 -15.03 13.83
N ASN A 174 5.64 -14.33 12.74
CA ASN A 174 6.89 -14.54 12.04
C ASN A 174 8.05 -13.84 12.76
N GLU A 175 9.16 -14.55 12.96
CA GLU A 175 10.32 -14.03 13.68
C GLU A 175 10.87 -12.75 13.05
N LYS A 176 10.89 -12.67 11.71
CA LYS A 176 11.37 -11.48 10.99
C LYS A 176 10.53 -10.24 11.31
N VAL A 177 9.21 -10.41 11.41
CA VAL A 177 8.27 -9.33 11.75
C VAL A 177 8.45 -8.91 13.20
N LEU A 178 8.63 -9.86 14.11
CA LEU A 178 8.93 -9.58 15.52
C LEU A 178 10.26 -8.82 15.68
N GLN A 179 11.32 -9.24 15.00
CA GLN A 179 12.60 -8.54 15.01
C GLN A 179 12.47 -7.12 14.46
N ALA A 180 11.74 -6.93 13.36
CA ALA A 180 11.47 -5.61 12.79
C ALA A 180 10.64 -4.72 13.75
N ALA A 181 9.64 -5.28 14.42
CA ALA A 181 8.83 -4.59 15.41
C ALA A 181 9.66 -4.17 16.64
N VAL A 182 10.47 -5.07 17.20
CA VAL A 182 11.36 -4.76 18.34
C VAL A 182 12.37 -3.68 18.00
N LYS A 183 12.97 -3.72 16.80
CA LYS A 183 13.87 -2.67 16.32
C LYS A 183 13.15 -1.31 16.25
N SER A 184 11.92 -1.30 15.73
CA SER A 184 11.12 -0.07 15.62
C SER A 184 10.72 0.47 16.99
N PHE A 185 10.33 -0.40 17.91
CA PHE A 185 9.97 -0.06 19.27
C PHE A 185 11.11 0.67 19.99
N LYS A 186 12.33 0.11 19.92
CA LYS A 186 13.51 0.72 20.53
C LYS A 186 13.91 2.03 19.85
N MET A 187 13.87 2.05 18.51
CA MET A 187 14.35 3.20 17.74
C MET A 187 13.41 4.42 17.86
N LEU A 188 12.11 4.20 17.96
CA LEU A 188 11.11 5.25 18.12
C LEU A 188 10.85 5.63 19.59
N ASP A 189 11.48 4.94 20.53
CA ASP A 189 11.28 5.08 21.98
C ASP A 189 9.78 5.04 22.33
N LEU A 190 9.13 3.94 21.97
CA LEU A 190 7.68 3.75 22.21
C LEU A 190 7.44 3.17 23.61
N ASP A 191 6.31 3.53 24.21
CA ASP A 191 5.83 2.93 25.46
C ASP A 191 5.08 1.61 25.18
N ALA A 192 4.39 1.54 24.04
CA ALA A 192 3.67 0.34 23.61
C ALA A 192 3.57 0.23 22.09
N MET A 193 3.70 -1.00 21.58
CA MET A 193 3.47 -1.32 20.16
C MET A 193 2.56 -2.54 20.03
N PHE A 194 1.47 -2.37 19.30
CA PHE A 194 0.49 -3.41 19.01
C PHE A 194 0.53 -3.73 17.52
N VAL A 195 0.83 -4.97 17.16
CA VAL A 195 0.78 -5.46 15.78
C VAL A 195 -0.34 -6.49 15.68
N CYS A 196 -1.32 -6.19 14.85
CA CYS A 196 -2.57 -6.93 14.79
C CYS A 196 -2.83 -7.39 13.35
N THR A 197 -3.26 -8.63 13.19
CA THR A 197 -3.65 -9.16 11.89
C THR A 197 -5.12 -9.53 11.87
N ASN A 198 -5.76 -9.27 10.73
CA ASN A 198 -7.09 -9.79 10.47
C ASN A 198 -7.04 -11.32 10.40
N ALA A 199 -8.18 -11.96 10.70
CA ALA A 199 -8.30 -13.40 10.49
C ALA A 199 -8.20 -13.71 8.98
N PRO A 200 -7.75 -14.92 8.61
CA PRO A 200 -7.73 -15.36 7.22
C PRO A 200 -9.08 -15.11 6.54
N HIS A 201 -9.04 -14.64 5.29
CA HIS A 201 -10.22 -14.27 4.48
C HIS A 201 -11.02 -13.05 4.98
N GLN A 202 -10.52 -12.30 5.96
CA GLN A 202 -11.07 -11.00 6.37
C GLN A 202 -10.28 -9.81 5.83
N SER A 203 -9.41 -10.00 4.83
CA SER A 203 -8.64 -8.94 4.20
C SER A 203 -9.48 -7.73 3.78
N ALA A 204 -10.71 -7.98 3.32
CA ALA A 204 -11.71 -6.96 3.00
C ALA A 204 -12.06 -5.99 4.15
N ARG A 205 -11.76 -6.35 5.41
CA ARG A 205 -11.93 -5.49 6.59
C ARG A 205 -10.74 -4.57 6.85
N ASN A 206 -9.61 -4.81 6.19
CA ASN A 206 -8.45 -3.92 6.25
C ASN A 206 -8.85 -2.53 5.72
N PRO A 207 -8.70 -1.46 6.52
CA PRO A 207 -8.95 -0.09 6.07
C PRO A 207 -8.26 0.29 4.76
N VAL A 208 -7.12 -0.32 4.42
CA VAL A 208 -6.41 -0.10 3.16
C VAL A 208 -7.24 -0.55 1.95
N GLU A 209 -8.07 -1.59 2.06
CA GLU A 209 -8.88 -2.07 0.93
C GLU A 209 -9.83 -1.01 0.38
N ARG A 210 -10.42 -0.19 1.26
CA ARG A 210 -11.28 0.92 0.84
C ARG A 210 -10.49 1.97 0.04
N ARG A 211 -9.23 2.20 0.41
CA ARG A 211 -8.33 3.19 -0.23
C ARG A 211 -7.89 2.73 -1.62
N MET A 212 -7.91 1.42 -1.89
CA MET A 212 -7.58 0.89 -3.21
C MET A 212 -8.64 1.17 -4.28
N ALA A 213 -9.90 1.37 -3.91
CA ALA A 213 -10.95 1.63 -4.89
C ALA A 213 -10.70 2.89 -5.76
N PRO A 214 -10.37 4.07 -5.19
CA PRO A 214 -9.97 5.24 -5.99
C PRO A 214 -8.63 5.02 -6.70
N LEU A 215 -7.60 4.49 -6.03
CA LEU A 215 -6.27 4.26 -6.64
C LEU A 215 -6.33 3.32 -7.85
N SER A 216 -7.19 2.29 -7.80
CA SER A 216 -7.40 1.37 -8.92
C SER A 216 -8.17 2.00 -10.09
N ARG A 217 -8.98 3.02 -9.81
CA ARG A 217 -9.68 3.78 -10.85
C ARG A 217 -8.70 4.61 -11.66
N ASP A 218 -7.71 5.22 -11.00
CA ASP A 218 -6.68 6.02 -11.66
C ASP A 218 -5.78 5.16 -12.57
N LEU A 219 -5.64 3.87 -12.23
CA LEU A 219 -4.94 2.87 -13.06
C LEU A 219 -5.75 2.35 -14.26
N CYS A 220 -7.05 2.64 -14.33
CA CYS A 220 -7.91 2.09 -15.38
C CYS A 220 -7.58 2.68 -16.74
N GLY A 221 -7.07 1.85 -17.65
CA GLY A 221 -6.64 2.27 -18.99
C GLY A 221 -5.26 2.91 -19.05
N LEU A 222 -4.55 3.00 -17.92
CA LEU A 222 -3.17 3.47 -17.88
C LEU A 222 -2.21 2.35 -18.32
N ILE A 223 -1.31 2.68 -19.25
CA ILE A 223 -0.19 1.83 -19.64
C ILE A 223 1.08 2.53 -19.19
N ILE A 224 1.82 1.91 -18.28
CA ILE A 224 3.09 2.45 -17.81
C ILE A 224 4.20 1.93 -18.73
N PRO A 225 4.97 2.81 -19.39
CA PRO A 225 6.04 2.38 -20.29
C PRO A 225 7.15 1.65 -19.54
N HIS A 226 7.69 0.59 -20.14
CA HIS A 226 8.80 -0.20 -19.58
C HIS A 226 10.17 0.24 -20.11
N ASN A 227 10.23 1.13 -21.12
CA ASN A 227 11.43 1.45 -21.88
C ASN A 227 11.70 2.96 -21.98
N VAL A 228 11.30 3.75 -20.97
CA VAL A 228 11.43 5.22 -20.95
C VAL A 228 12.86 5.68 -21.24
N CYS A 229 13.86 4.98 -20.69
CA CYS A 229 15.28 5.27 -20.86
C CYS A 229 15.94 4.47 -21.99
N GLY A 230 15.18 3.62 -22.70
CA GLY A 230 15.67 2.71 -23.73
C GLY A 230 15.27 1.25 -23.50
N THR A 231 15.48 0.43 -24.52
CA THR A 231 15.19 -1.01 -24.49
C THR A 231 16.25 -1.76 -23.70
N HIS A 232 15.87 -2.31 -22.55
CA HIS A 232 16.72 -3.13 -21.69
C HIS A 232 16.46 -4.64 -21.85
N LEU A 233 15.60 -5.01 -22.80
CA LEU A 233 15.08 -6.36 -23.01
C LEU A 233 15.56 -6.92 -24.35
N ASP A 234 15.81 -8.24 -24.39
CA ASP A 234 16.07 -8.97 -25.64
C ASP A 234 14.76 -9.28 -26.40
N ALA A 235 14.90 -9.91 -27.58
CA ALA A 235 13.76 -10.33 -28.40
C ALA A 235 12.85 -11.36 -27.70
N GLN A 236 13.31 -11.95 -26.60
CA GLN A 236 12.62 -12.93 -25.76
C GLN A 236 12.04 -12.30 -24.48
N GLY A 237 12.20 -10.98 -24.26
CA GLY A 237 11.71 -10.26 -23.09
C GLY A 237 12.54 -10.46 -21.82
N GLN A 238 13.78 -10.92 -21.92
CA GLN A 238 14.71 -11.03 -20.79
C GLN A 238 15.60 -9.79 -20.66
N THR A 239 15.96 -9.44 -19.43
CA THR A 239 16.81 -8.29 -19.14
C THR A 239 18.24 -8.52 -19.62
N ILE A 240 18.67 -7.73 -20.61
CA ILE A 240 20.06 -7.66 -21.08
C ILE A 240 20.86 -6.71 -20.17
N ASP A 241 20.29 -5.54 -19.86
CA ASP A 241 20.98 -4.48 -19.13
C ASP A 241 20.26 -4.17 -17.81
N LYS A 242 20.84 -4.67 -16.70
CA LYS A 242 20.34 -4.45 -15.34
C LYS A 242 20.46 -3.01 -14.87
N VAL A 243 21.39 -2.23 -15.41
CA VAL A 243 21.55 -0.80 -15.05
C VAL A 243 20.44 -0.01 -15.72
N LEU A 244 20.17 -0.28 -16.99
CA LEU A 244 19.08 0.34 -17.72
C LEU A 244 17.71 -0.10 -17.21
N GLU A 245 17.56 -1.36 -16.80
CA GLU A 245 16.38 -1.87 -16.11
C GLU A 245 16.07 -1.05 -14.85
N LYS A 246 17.06 -0.84 -13.96
CA LYS A 246 16.89 -0.01 -12.75
C LYS A 246 16.39 1.40 -13.07
N LYS A 247 16.97 2.05 -14.08
CA LYS A 247 16.55 3.39 -14.53
C LYS A 247 15.12 3.39 -15.10
N ASN A 248 14.75 2.35 -15.84
CA ASN A 248 13.42 2.19 -16.38
C ASN A 248 12.37 1.95 -15.28
N PHE A 249 12.69 1.13 -14.28
CA PHE A 249 11.81 0.93 -13.11
C PHE A 249 11.68 2.20 -12.27
N GLU A 250 12.75 2.98 -12.12
CA GLU A 250 12.69 4.28 -11.44
C GLU A 250 11.78 5.25 -12.20
N ALA A 251 11.94 5.36 -13.52
CA ALA A 251 11.09 6.22 -14.34
C ALA A 251 9.61 5.78 -14.27
N ALA A 252 9.35 4.48 -14.42
CA ALA A 252 8.01 3.91 -14.32
C ALA A 252 7.38 4.11 -12.93
N GLY A 253 8.16 3.92 -11.86
CA GLY A 253 7.73 4.14 -10.49
C GLY A 253 7.43 5.60 -10.19
N ARG A 254 8.21 6.54 -10.73
CA ARG A 254 7.95 7.99 -10.61
C ARG A 254 6.68 8.40 -11.35
N ILE A 255 6.42 7.85 -12.54
CA ILE A 255 5.18 8.10 -13.27
C ILE A 255 3.98 7.62 -12.45
N LEU A 256 4.08 6.41 -11.87
CA LEU A 256 3.01 5.87 -11.02
C LEU A 256 2.80 6.71 -9.75
N ALA A 257 3.89 7.18 -9.13
CA ALA A 257 3.81 8.08 -7.99
C ALA A 257 3.10 9.40 -8.36
N GLU A 258 3.46 10.01 -9.48
CA GLU A 258 2.84 11.26 -9.92
C GLU A 258 1.33 11.11 -10.18
N VAL A 259 0.90 9.95 -10.70
CA VAL A 259 -0.54 9.66 -10.89
C VAL A 259 -1.26 9.60 -9.55
N TRP A 260 -0.69 8.90 -8.56
CA TRP A 260 -1.33 8.74 -7.25
C TRP A 260 -1.22 9.96 -6.33
N ASP A 261 -0.16 10.76 -6.43
CA ASP A 261 -0.01 12.01 -5.67
C ASP A 261 -1.11 13.03 -5.98
N ARG A 262 -1.71 12.96 -7.17
CA ARG A 262 -2.82 13.82 -7.57
C ARG A 262 -4.17 13.37 -6.98
N THR A 263 -4.21 12.18 -6.40
CA THR A 263 -5.45 11.59 -5.87
C THR A 263 -5.69 12.06 -4.45
N VAL A 264 -6.93 12.48 -4.18
CA VAL A 264 -7.39 12.86 -2.83
C VAL A 264 -8.42 11.84 -2.36
N ILE A 265 -8.18 11.22 -1.21
CA ILE A 265 -9.05 10.18 -0.64
C ILE A 265 -9.67 10.71 0.65
N ASP A 266 -11.00 10.82 0.69
CA ASP A 266 -11.76 11.32 1.84
C ASP A 266 -11.27 12.71 2.35
N GLY A 267 -10.74 13.55 1.46
CA GLY A 267 -10.21 14.88 1.79
C GLY A 267 -8.73 14.91 2.21
N PHE A 268 -8.05 13.77 2.22
CA PHE A 268 -6.62 13.66 2.52
C PHE A 268 -5.80 13.40 1.26
N GLU A 269 -4.64 14.05 1.17
CA GLU A 269 -3.68 13.81 0.09
C GLU A 269 -3.10 12.39 0.17
N VAL A 270 -2.81 11.83 -0.99
CA VAL A 270 -1.98 10.63 -1.12
C VAL A 270 -0.53 11.09 -1.29
N ILE A 271 0.38 10.47 -0.54
CA ILE A 271 1.83 10.66 -0.68
C ILE A 271 2.40 9.38 -1.23
N SER A 272 2.95 9.42 -2.42
CA SER A 272 3.52 8.27 -3.08
C SER A 272 4.94 8.55 -3.57
N GLN A 273 5.79 7.53 -3.49
CA GLN A 273 7.19 7.66 -3.87
C GLN A 273 7.74 6.35 -4.38
N TYR A 274 8.63 6.44 -5.37
CA TYR A 274 9.46 5.31 -5.75
C TYR A 274 10.58 5.11 -4.74
N VAL A 275 10.76 3.87 -4.28
CA VAL A 275 11.86 3.49 -3.39
C VAL A 275 12.90 2.73 -4.20
N PRO A 276 14.12 3.29 -4.38
CA PRO A 276 15.18 2.59 -5.08
C PRO A 276 15.63 1.37 -4.25
N PRO A 277 16.12 0.31 -4.91
CA PRO A 277 16.69 -0.84 -4.22
C PRO A 277 17.87 -0.39 -3.36
N ALA A 278 18.00 -0.97 -2.17
CA ALA A 278 19.19 -0.75 -1.35
C ALA A 278 20.43 -1.09 -2.19
N SER A 279 21.34 -0.15 -2.37
CA SER A 279 22.60 -0.42 -3.05
C SER A 279 23.28 -1.57 -2.31
N THR A 280 23.60 -2.66 -3.01
CA THR A 280 24.61 -3.62 -2.55
C THR A 280 25.96 -2.89 -2.56
N ALA A 281 26.15 -1.99 -1.60
CA ALA A 281 27.43 -1.43 -1.28
C ALA A 281 28.14 -2.48 -0.43
N THR A 282 29.04 -3.20 -1.09
CA THR A 282 30.15 -3.90 -0.45
C THR A 282 30.96 -2.86 0.35
N SER A 283 30.62 -2.66 1.62
CA SER A 283 31.55 -2.10 2.60
C SER A 283 31.52 -3.00 3.83
N LYS A 284 32.60 -3.77 3.94
CA LYS A 284 32.99 -4.59 5.08
C LYS A 284 32.80 -3.82 6.40
N SER A 285 32.30 -4.55 7.40
CA SER A 285 32.60 -4.39 8.83
C SER A 285 32.80 -2.96 9.34
N THR A 286 31.79 -2.44 10.02
CA THR A 286 32.05 -1.76 11.28
C THR A 286 30.94 -2.15 12.24
N GLU A 287 31.22 -3.20 13.02
CA GLU A 287 30.58 -3.43 14.31
C GLU A 287 30.85 -2.18 15.16
N ALA A 288 29.91 -1.24 15.16
CA ALA A 288 29.83 -0.25 16.22
C ALA A 288 28.99 -0.88 17.33
N ASN A 289 29.71 -1.46 18.30
CA ASN A 289 29.20 -1.82 19.61
C ASN A 289 28.33 -0.68 20.18
N TYR A 290 27.03 -0.92 20.33
CA TYR A 290 26.25 -0.23 21.35
C TYR A 290 26.06 -1.20 22.50
N VAL A 291 26.90 -1.00 23.51
CA VAL A 291 26.80 -1.59 24.84
C VAL A 291 25.53 -1.04 25.51
N LEU A 292 24.69 -1.98 25.95
CA LEU A 292 23.61 -1.95 26.95
C LEU A 292 22.80 -0.66 27.14
#